data_AF-G1XER8-F1
#
_entry.id   AF-G1XER8-F1
#
_cell.length_a   1.000
_cell.length_b   1.000
_cell.length_c   1.000
_cell.angle_alpha   90.00
_cell.angle_beta   90.00
_cell.angle_gamma   90.00
#
_symmetry.space_group_name_H-M   'P 1'
#
loop_
_entity.id
_entity.type
_entity.pdbx_description
1 polymer ?
#
loop_
_entity_poly.entity_id
_entity_poly.type
_entity_poly.pdbx_seq_one_letter_code
_entity_poly.pdbx_strand_id
1 'polypeptide(L)'
;MLSTRSPILAKTAYRAVGGVKPLAYQLPTARISVVLCQYHGATLNQPLQVRSFSFTSKAPLQTTQSLQISPTNPNQRETKQSWPHPIYNEKQMADIEIAHRKARNFSDRIAINAVRFLRGMFDIATGYKHDPKIASGEKSPKEETQFAMTEKKWMVRFIFLESIAGVPGFVAGTLRHLKSIRSLRRDNGWIETLLEEGYNERMHLLTFLKLHQPGLFMRLMIIGAQGVFYNAFFLSYLLSPRTCHRFVGYLEEEAVITYTRAISDIDAGKLPGFENMKAPQIAVDYWKMNPGASIRDMLLYIRADEAKHREVNHTLANLDGDMDPNPFMTEYEDPSKPHPSKGIAHLKNTGWSRDEALSK
;
A
#
# COMPACT_ATOMS: atom_id res chain seq x y z
N MET A 1 48.37 5.04 -47.77
CA MET A 1 49.48 4.06 -47.80
C MET A 1 49.24 3.03 -46.72
N LEU A 2 49.11 1.77 -47.13
CA LEU A 2 48.84 0.57 -46.35
C LEU A 2 50.07 0.13 -45.53
N SER A 3 49.82 -0.74 -44.54
CA SER A 3 50.53 -2.01 -44.27
C SER A 3 50.83 -2.17 -42.77
N THR A 4 50.02 -2.89 -41.98
CA THR A 4 49.83 -4.36 -41.82
C THR A 4 50.88 -5.08 -40.95
N ARG A 5 50.37 -5.80 -39.94
CA ARG A 5 50.64 -7.22 -39.55
C ARG A 5 50.96 -7.44 -38.05
N SER A 6 50.05 -8.16 -37.37
CA SER A 6 50.39 -9.24 -36.42
C SER A 6 50.82 -10.50 -37.20
N PRO A 7 51.49 -11.52 -36.62
CA PRO A 7 50.79 -12.59 -35.84
C PRO A 7 51.69 -13.32 -34.77
N ILE A 8 51.15 -13.90 -33.68
CA ILE A 8 50.84 -15.34 -33.39
C ILE A 8 51.99 -16.23 -32.84
N LEU A 9 51.72 -16.75 -31.61
CA LEU A 9 51.95 -18.09 -30.99
C LEU A 9 53.33 -18.81 -30.95
N ALA A 10 53.60 -19.35 -29.75
CA ALA A 10 53.66 -20.80 -29.39
C ALA A 10 54.96 -21.34 -28.75
N LYS A 11 54.73 -22.11 -27.67
CA LYS A 11 55.45 -23.33 -27.19
C LYS A 11 56.86 -23.11 -26.58
N THR A 12 57.46 -23.96 -25.74
CA THR A 12 57.16 -25.10 -24.84
C THR A 12 58.55 -25.60 -24.38
N ALA A 13 58.78 -25.97 -23.11
CA ALA A 13 59.72 -27.05 -22.68
C ALA A 13 59.77 -27.10 -21.13
N TYR A 14 59.36 -28.14 -20.39
CA TYR A 14 59.81 -29.55 -20.26
C TYR A 14 61.23 -29.78 -19.68
N ARG A 15 61.28 -30.34 -18.45
CA ARG A 15 62.03 -31.55 -17.98
C ARG A 15 61.83 -31.69 -16.45
N ALA A 16 61.21 -32.74 -15.90
CA ALA A 16 61.60 -34.17 -15.78
C ALA A 16 62.88 -34.34 -14.93
N VAL A 17 62.99 -35.22 -13.92
CA VAL A 17 62.97 -36.71 -13.88
C VAL A 17 63.04 -37.11 -12.37
N GLY A 18 62.40 -38.13 -11.80
CA GLY A 18 62.49 -39.60 -11.99
C GLY A 18 62.10 -40.28 -10.66
N GLY A 19 61.30 -41.36 -10.61
CA GLY A 19 61.66 -42.79 -10.70
C GLY A 19 61.00 -43.47 -9.48
N VAL A 20 60.28 -44.59 -9.55
CA VAL A 20 60.74 -45.99 -9.71
C VAL A 20 59.54 -46.90 -10.09
N LYS A 21 59.86 -48.03 -10.71
CA LYS A 21 59.06 -49.02 -11.47
C LYS A 21 58.43 -50.17 -10.61
N PRO A 22 57.66 -51.11 -11.22
CA PRO A 22 56.43 -51.69 -10.65
C PRO A 22 56.51 -53.20 -10.35
N LEU A 23 55.42 -53.79 -9.82
CA LEU A 23 55.05 -55.20 -10.05
C LEU A 23 53.54 -55.41 -9.85
N ALA A 24 52.96 -56.20 -10.76
CA ALA A 24 51.54 -56.38 -11.03
C ALA A 24 50.86 -57.42 -10.12
N TYR A 25 49.54 -57.32 -9.92
CA TYR A 25 48.65 -58.48 -9.70
C TYR A 25 47.21 -58.21 -10.20
N GLN A 26 46.57 -59.29 -10.64
CA GLN A 26 45.39 -59.39 -11.49
C GLN A 26 44.03 -59.05 -10.84
N LEU A 27 43.07 -58.70 -11.70
CA LEU A 27 41.64 -58.46 -11.44
C LEU A 27 40.87 -59.72 -10.99
N PRO A 28 39.74 -59.52 -10.30
CA PRO A 28 38.51 -60.20 -10.70
C PRO A 28 37.37 -59.21 -10.96
N THR A 29 36.59 -59.54 -11.98
CA THR A 29 35.36 -58.88 -12.44
C THR A 29 34.22 -59.08 -11.43
N ALA A 30 33.65 -57.99 -10.91
CA ALA A 30 32.40 -58.00 -10.16
C ALA A 30 31.26 -57.51 -11.05
N ARG A 31 30.23 -58.35 -11.25
CA ARG A 31 28.99 -58.03 -11.96
C ARG A 31 28.20 -57.00 -11.17
N ILE A 32 27.86 -55.87 -11.79
CA ILE A 32 26.88 -54.91 -11.26
C ILE A 32 25.51 -55.34 -11.77
N SER A 33 24.66 -55.86 -10.87
CA SER A 33 23.24 -56.06 -11.14
C SER A 33 22.51 -54.72 -11.05
N VAL A 34 21.97 -54.24 -12.16
CA VAL A 34 21.05 -53.09 -12.18
C VAL A 34 19.68 -53.58 -11.73
N VAL A 35 19.29 -53.22 -10.50
CA VAL A 35 17.91 -53.38 -10.04
C VAL A 35 17.09 -52.23 -10.59
N LEU A 36 16.31 -52.51 -11.63
CA LEU A 36 15.26 -51.62 -12.14
C LEU A 36 14.13 -51.56 -11.11
N CYS A 37 14.13 -50.53 -10.25
CA CYS A 37 12.98 -50.20 -9.42
C CYS A 37 11.95 -49.50 -10.31
N GLN A 38 10.91 -50.24 -10.70
CA GLN A 38 9.74 -49.71 -11.38
C GLN A 38 8.94 -48.84 -10.40
N TYR A 39 9.06 -47.51 -10.54
CA TYR A 39 8.14 -46.58 -9.88
C TYR A 39 6.77 -46.68 -10.54
N HIS A 40 5.80 -47.23 -9.81
CA HIS A 40 4.38 -47.06 -10.11
C HIS A 40 4.01 -45.59 -9.89
N GLY A 41 3.55 -44.94 -10.95
CA GLY A 41 3.08 -43.55 -10.91
C GLY A 41 1.79 -43.43 -10.11
N ALA A 42 1.88 -42.81 -8.93
CA ALA A 42 0.75 -42.15 -8.31
C ALA A 42 0.74 -40.70 -8.82
N THR A 43 -0.21 -40.37 -9.69
CA THR A 43 -0.51 -39.00 -10.11
C THR A 43 -1.02 -38.20 -8.92
N LEU A 44 -0.12 -37.57 -8.18
CA LEU A 44 -0.45 -36.56 -7.19
C LEU A 44 -0.47 -35.19 -7.90
N ASN A 45 -1.61 -34.87 -8.54
CA ASN A 45 -1.92 -33.50 -8.92
C ASN A 45 -2.31 -32.73 -7.65
N GLN A 46 -1.30 -32.38 -6.83
CA GLN A 46 -1.45 -31.32 -5.84
C GLN A 46 -0.76 -30.07 -6.37
N PRO A 47 -1.49 -28.96 -6.58
CA PRO A 47 -0.83 -27.71 -6.89
C PRO A 47 0.09 -27.36 -5.71
N LEU A 48 1.34 -27.00 -6.01
CA LEU A 48 2.27 -26.42 -5.04
C LEU A 48 1.56 -25.25 -4.33
N GLN A 49 1.15 -25.49 -3.08
CA GLN A 49 0.66 -24.43 -2.19
C GLN A 49 1.85 -23.52 -1.89
N VAL A 50 1.98 -22.45 -2.66
CA VAL A 50 2.76 -21.28 -2.24
C VAL A 50 2.13 -20.81 -0.93
N ARG A 51 2.88 -20.90 0.18
CA ARG A 51 2.39 -20.52 1.51
C ARG A 51 1.99 -19.05 1.49
N SER A 52 0.70 -18.75 1.36
CA SER A 52 0.14 -17.46 1.75
C SER A 52 0.53 -17.19 3.20
N PHE A 53 0.79 -15.93 3.57
CA PHE A 53 1.04 -15.41 4.93
C PHE A 53 0.36 -16.21 6.09
N SER A 54 0.86 -17.40 6.45
CA SER A 54 0.11 -18.32 7.30
C SER A 54 1.05 -19.02 8.28
N PHE A 55 1.51 -18.22 9.23
CA PHE A 55 1.47 -18.59 10.65
C PHE A 55 0.42 -17.76 11.41
N THR A 56 -0.54 -17.14 10.70
CA THR A 56 -1.72 -16.58 11.35
C THR A 56 -2.52 -17.72 11.97
N SER A 57 -2.71 -17.66 13.28
CA SER A 57 -3.65 -18.51 14.02
C SER A 57 -4.97 -18.67 13.25
N LYS A 58 -5.62 -19.83 13.40
CA LYS A 58 -7.02 -20.08 12.97
C LYS A 58 -8.04 -19.21 13.73
N ALA A 59 -7.59 -18.16 14.42
CA ALA A 59 -8.44 -17.24 15.16
C ALA A 59 -9.57 -16.75 14.25
N PRO A 60 -10.84 -16.99 14.62
CA PRO A 60 -11.99 -16.51 13.87
C PRO A 60 -12.00 -14.97 13.85
N LEU A 61 -12.67 -14.39 12.86
CA LEU A 61 -13.05 -12.97 12.90
C LEU A 61 -13.84 -12.75 14.19
N GLN A 62 -13.37 -11.83 15.02
CA GLN A 62 -13.91 -11.68 16.36
C GLN A 62 -15.15 -10.81 16.30
N THR A 63 -16.30 -11.42 16.60
CA THR A 63 -17.60 -10.74 16.67
C THR A 63 -17.74 -9.90 17.95
N THR A 64 -16.94 -10.18 18.98
CA THR A 64 -16.92 -9.44 20.24
C THR A 64 -15.85 -8.36 20.24
N GLN A 65 -16.24 -7.12 20.56
CA GLN A 65 -15.42 -5.90 20.62
C GLN A 65 -14.24 -5.94 21.63
N SER A 66 -13.88 -7.10 22.17
CA SER A 66 -12.95 -7.27 23.28
C SER A 66 -11.46 -7.21 22.89
N LEU A 67 -11.12 -6.64 21.73
CA LEU A 67 -9.73 -6.36 21.40
C LEU A 67 -9.25 -5.15 22.19
N GLN A 68 -8.65 -5.44 23.35
CA GLN A 68 -7.81 -4.51 24.11
C GLN A 68 -6.55 -4.19 23.28
N ILE A 69 -6.68 -3.28 22.32
CA ILE A 69 -5.54 -2.67 21.60
C ILE A 69 -4.76 -1.72 22.53
N SER A 70 -5.32 -1.41 23.70
CA SER A 70 -4.69 -0.63 24.75
C SER A 70 -4.75 -1.40 26.07
N PRO A 71 -3.77 -1.25 26.97
CA PRO A 71 -3.98 -1.57 28.36
C PRO A 71 -5.13 -0.68 28.85
N THR A 72 -6.35 -1.20 28.91
CA THR A 72 -7.49 -0.45 29.43
C THR A 72 -7.30 -0.33 30.92
N ASN A 73 -6.62 0.73 31.34
CA ASN A 73 -6.69 1.18 32.71
C ASN A 73 -8.14 1.67 32.92
N PRO A 74 -8.88 1.14 33.90
CA PRO A 74 -10.25 1.58 34.19
C PRO A 74 -10.36 3.09 34.53
N ASN A 75 -9.22 3.75 34.79
CA ASN A 75 -9.13 5.20 35.01
C ASN A 75 -8.72 6.00 33.75
N GLN A 76 -8.64 5.38 32.57
CA GLN A 76 -8.23 6.07 31.35
C GLN A 76 -9.35 7.02 30.90
N ARG A 77 -9.11 8.33 31.09
CA ARG A 77 -10.00 9.38 30.60
C ARG A 77 -9.96 9.42 29.08
N GLU A 78 -11.12 9.54 28.45
CA GLU A 78 -11.21 9.76 27.00
C GLU A 78 -10.49 11.08 26.64
N THR A 79 -9.56 10.99 25.69
CA THR A 79 -8.84 12.16 25.18
C THR A 79 -9.60 12.75 24.00
N LYS A 80 -9.74 14.07 23.95
CA LYS A 80 -10.27 14.76 22.77
C LYS A 80 -9.39 14.47 21.55
N GLN A 81 -10.01 14.20 20.41
CA GLN A 81 -9.31 14.02 19.13
C GLN A 81 -8.59 15.31 18.72
N SER A 82 -7.34 15.20 18.29
CA SER A 82 -6.55 16.35 17.82
C SER A 82 -7.08 16.91 16.49
N TRP A 83 -7.47 16.01 15.57
CA TRP A 83 -8.04 16.34 14.27
C TRP A 83 -9.44 15.71 14.14
N PRO A 84 -10.52 16.48 14.36
CA PRO A 84 -11.87 15.98 14.20
C PRO A 84 -12.15 15.73 12.71
N HIS A 85 -12.78 14.58 12.43
CA HIS A 85 -13.12 14.17 11.06
C HIS A 85 -14.22 15.07 10.45
N PRO A 86 -14.11 15.47 9.17
CA PRO A 86 -15.15 16.23 8.47
C PRO A 86 -16.41 15.37 8.22
N ILE A 87 -17.59 15.91 8.49
CA ILE A 87 -18.83 15.16 8.30
C ILE A 87 -19.12 14.92 6.81
N TYR A 88 -19.26 13.65 6.43
CA TYR A 88 -19.66 13.25 5.08
C TYR A 88 -21.15 12.91 5.00
N ASN A 89 -21.77 13.27 3.87
CA ASN A 89 -23.10 12.82 3.51
C ASN A 89 -23.03 11.48 2.77
N GLU A 90 -23.98 10.57 3.02
CA GLU A 90 -24.13 9.30 2.30
C GLU A 90 -24.11 9.46 0.78
N LYS A 91 -24.79 10.48 0.24
CA LYS A 91 -24.79 10.74 -1.20
C LYS A 91 -23.39 11.08 -1.71
N GLN A 92 -22.65 11.93 -0.99
CA GLN A 92 -21.28 12.29 -1.36
C GLN A 92 -20.36 11.08 -1.35
N MET A 93 -20.50 10.20 -0.34
CA MET A 93 -19.72 8.97 -0.28
C MET A 93 -20.09 7.99 -1.39
N ALA A 94 -21.36 7.91 -1.77
CA ALA A 94 -21.84 7.05 -2.85
C ALA A 94 -21.30 7.49 -4.22
N ASP A 95 -21.22 8.81 -4.45
CA ASP A 95 -20.78 9.44 -5.70
C ASP A 95 -19.25 9.37 -5.92
N ILE A 96 -18.49 8.77 -5.00
CA ILE A 96 -17.04 8.60 -5.18
C ILE A 96 -16.74 7.62 -6.33
N GLU A 97 -15.98 8.13 -7.30
CA GLU A 97 -15.55 7.38 -8.46
C GLU A 97 -14.08 6.93 -8.38
N ILE A 98 -13.84 5.79 -9.01
CA ILE A 98 -12.49 5.37 -9.38
C ILE A 98 -12.06 6.26 -10.54
N ALA A 99 -10.94 6.94 -10.37
CA ALA A 99 -10.36 7.80 -11.37
C ALA A 99 -8.86 7.58 -11.43
N HIS A 100 -8.29 7.86 -12.60
CA HIS A 100 -6.87 7.75 -12.84
C HIS A 100 -6.32 9.06 -13.40
N ARG A 101 -5.31 9.64 -12.75
CA ARG A 101 -4.59 10.78 -13.31
C ARG A 101 -3.52 10.32 -14.30
N LYS A 102 -3.66 10.70 -15.58
CA LYS A 102 -2.62 10.42 -16.59
C LYS A 102 -1.28 11.07 -16.21
N ALA A 103 -0.19 10.30 -16.32
CA ALA A 103 1.16 10.81 -16.09
C ALA A 103 1.57 11.82 -17.18
N ARG A 104 1.83 13.07 -16.80
CA ARG A 104 2.12 14.17 -17.76
C ARG A 104 3.60 14.45 -17.92
N ASN A 105 4.37 14.33 -16.83
CA ASN A 105 5.77 14.69 -16.78
C ASN A 105 6.64 13.51 -16.29
N PHE A 106 7.96 13.69 -16.26
CA PHE A 106 8.91 12.65 -15.84
C PHE A 106 8.71 12.22 -14.38
N SER A 107 8.45 13.16 -13.46
CA SER A 107 8.15 12.88 -12.05
C SER A 107 6.91 12.01 -11.91
N ASP A 108 5.84 12.30 -12.67
CA ASP A 108 4.62 11.48 -12.69
C ASP A 108 4.90 10.06 -13.17
N ARG A 109 5.77 9.89 -14.17
CA ARG A 109 6.16 8.57 -14.71
C ARG A 109 6.97 7.77 -13.70
N ILE A 110 7.88 8.41 -12.96
CA ILE A 110 8.60 7.76 -11.85
C ILE A 110 7.60 7.31 -10.79
N ALA A 111 6.72 8.20 -10.34
CA ALA A 111 5.76 7.93 -9.29
C ALA A 111 4.84 6.73 -9.64
N ILE A 112 4.23 6.72 -10.82
CA ILE A 112 3.33 5.63 -11.21
C ILE A 112 4.07 4.29 -11.37
N ASN A 113 5.30 4.32 -11.89
CA ASN A 113 6.10 3.10 -12.03
C ASN A 113 6.55 2.56 -10.67
N ALA A 114 6.85 3.45 -9.70
CA ALA A 114 7.14 3.05 -8.33
C ALA A 114 5.93 2.40 -7.66
N VAL A 115 4.72 2.95 -7.81
CA VAL A 115 3.48 2.32 -7.31
C VAL A 115 3.26 0.95 -7.94
N ARG A 116 3.38 0.84 -9.26
CA ARG A 116 3.24 -0.46 -9.96
C ARG A 116 4.25 -1.49 -9.50
N PHE A 117 5.50 -1.07 -9.31
CA PHE A 117 6.56 -1.93 -8.81
C PHE A 117 6.27 -2.40 -7.39
N LEU A 118 5.93 -1.49 -6.47
CA LEU A 118 5.62 -1.84 -5.07
C LEU A 118 4.37 -2.71 -4.96
N ARG A 119 3.34 -2.43 -5.75
CA ARG A 119 2.16 -3.29 -5.85
C ARG A 119 2.53 -4.69 -6.32
N GLY A 120 3.35 -4.80 -7.38
CA GLY A 120 3.85 -6.08 -7.87
C GLY A 120 4.64 -6.85 -6.80
N MET A 121 5.54 -6.18 -6.09
CA MET A 121 6.29 -6.78 -4.98
C MET A 121 5.35 -7.24 -3.85
N PHE A 122 4.38 -6.41 -3.48
CA PHE A 122 3.41 -6.73 -2.44
C PHE A 122 2.56 -7.94 -2.82
N ASP A 123 2.07 -8.00 -4.05
CA ASP A 123 1.25 -9.10 -4.54
C ASP A 123 2.05 -10.40 -4.61
N ILE A 124 3.33 -10.35 -5.03
CA ILE A 124 4.24 -11.50 -4.98
C ILE A 124 4.48 -11.96 -3.55
N ALA A 125 4.83 -11.04 -2.64
CA ALA A 125 5.11 -11.38 -1.25
C ALA A 125 3.87 -11.99 -0.56
N THR A 126 2.68 -11.48 -0.88
CA THR A 126 1.40 -11.92 -0.31
C THR A 126 0.79 -13.13 -0.97
N GLY A 127 1.27 -13.50 -2.16
CA GLY A 127 0.57 -14.43 -3.03
C GLY A 127 -0.83 -13.93 -3.41
N TYR A 128 -1.06 -12.61 -3.33
CA TYR A 128 -2.32 -12.00 -3.72
C TYR A 128 -2.46 -12.08 -5.23
N LYS A 129 -3.59 -12.61 -5.68
CA LYS A 129 -3.92 -12.71 -7.10
C LYS A 129 -5.12 -11.81 -7.38
N HIS A 130 -5.03 -11.04 -8.47
CA HIS A 130 -6.09 -10.15 -8.91
C HIS A 130 -6.28 -10.27 -10.42
N ASP A 131 -7.46 -9.86 -10.90
CA ASP A 131 -7.73 -9.81 -12.33
C ASP A 131 -6.89 -8.67 -12.94
N PRO A 132 -5.95 -8.96 -13.84
CA PRO A 132 -5.10 -7.93 -14.43
C PRO A 132 -5.91 -6.88 -15.20
N LYS A 133 -7.11 -7.22 -15.70
CA LYS A 133 -7.98 -6.26 -16.38
C LYS A 133 -8.57 -5.21 -15.43
N ILE A 134 -8.74 -5.57 -14.15
CA ILE A 134 -9.14 -4.60 -13.13
C ILE A 134 -7.98 -3.67 -12.81
N ALA A 135 -6.75 -4.20 -12.74
CA ALA A 135 -5.56 -3.38 -12.52
C ALA A 135 -5.20 -2.48 -13.71
N SER A 136 -5.53 -2.88 -14.95
CA SER A 136 -5.35 -2.05 -16.15
C SER A 136 -6.50 -1.05 -16.36
N GLY A 137 -7.59 -1.15 -15.59
CA GLY A 137 -8.80 -0.33 -15.76
C GLY A 137 -9.68 -0.73 -16.95
N GLU A 138 -9.38 -1.85 -17.62
CA GLU A 138 -10.22 -2.42 -18.70
C GLU A 138 -11.51 -3.05 -18.17
N LYS A 139 -11.54 -3.41 -16.89
CA LYS A 139 -12.65 -4.09 -16.24
C LYS A 139 -13.03 -3.37 -14.94
N SER A 140 -14.32 -3.25 -14.66
CA SER A 140 -14.78 -2.63 -13.43
C SER A 140 -14.39 -3.48 -12.20
N PRO A 141 -13.94 -2.86 -11.08
CA PRO A 141 -13.70 -3.60 -9.84
C PRO A 141 -14.94 -4.28 -9.24
N LYS A 142 -16.14 -3.93 -9.72
CA LYS A 142 -17.42 -4.54 -9.30
C LYS A 142 -17.72 -5.86 -10.04
N GLU A 143 -17.03 -6.13 -11.14
CA GLU A 143 -17.27 -7.33 -11.92
C GLU A 143 -16.68 -8.59 -11.27
N GLU A 144 -17.26 -9.75 -11.59
CA GLU A 144 -16.86 -11.01 -11.01
C GLU A 144 -15.42 -11.38 -11.40
N THR A 145 -14.64 -11.85 -10.42
CA THR A 145 -13.24 -12.25 -10.60
C THR A 145 -13.06 -13.69 -10.19
N GLN A 146 -12.26 -14.45 -10.95
CA GLN A 146 -11.83 -15.80 -10.57
C GLN A 146 -11.05 -15.87 -9.24
N PHE A 147 -10.55 -14.73 -8.75
CA PHE A 147 -9.77 -14.64 -7.52
C PHE A 147 -10.66 -14.19 -6.35
N ALA A 148 -11.35 -15.18 -5.75
CA ALA A 148 -12.22 -14.94 -4.60
C ALA A 148 -11.44 -14.43 -3.38
N MET A 149 -11.93 -13.31 -2.85
CA MET A 149 -11.47 -12.71 -1.60
C MET A 149 -12.34 -13.18 -0.45
N THR A 150 -11.71 -13.53 0.67
CA THR A 150 -12.41 -13.81 1.93
C THR A 150 -12.22 -12.63 2.86
N GLU A 151 -13.08 -12.53 3.88
CA GLU A 151 -13.06 -11.51 4.92
C GLU A 151 -11.68 -11.42 5.59
N LYS A 152 -11.08 -12.58 5.89
CA LYS A 152 -9.72 -12.65 6.45
C LYS A 152 -8.67 -12.08 5.50
N LYS A 153 -8.75 -12.38 4.20
CA LYS A 153 -7.79 -11.85 3.21
C LYS A 153 -7.93 -10.33 3.07
N TRP A 154 -9.16 -9.82 3.06
CA TRP A 154 -9.43 -8.38 3.06
C TRP A 154 -8.83 -7.72 4.29
N MET A 155 -9.08 -8.27 5.47
CA MET A 155 -8.60 -7.67 6.71
C MET A 155 -7.08 -7.69 6.85
N VAL A 156 -6.42 -8.78 6.45
CA VAL A 156 -4.94 -8.84 6.39
C VAL A 156 -4.40 -7.79 5.41
N ARG A 157 -5.03 -7.62 4.25
CA ARG A 157 -4.63 -6.61 3.27
C ARG A 157 -4.78 -5.20 3.83
N PHE A 158 -5.94 -4.86 4.41
CA PHE A 158 -6.18 -3.54 4.99
C PHE A 158 -5.17 -3.25 6.10
N ILE A 159 -5.09 -4.09 7.14
CA ILE A 159 -4.17 -3.86 8.27
C ILE A 159 -2.72 -3.69 7.79
N PHE A 160 -2.29 -4.45 6.78
CA PHE A 160 -0.93 -4.29 6.27
C PHE A 160 -0.73 -2.94 5.58
N LEU A 161 -1.62 -2.58 4.65
CA LEU A 161 -1.47 -1.35 3.85
C LEU A 161 -1.63 -0.11 4.72
N GLU A 162 -2.64 -0.07 5.59
CA GLU A 162 -2.89 1.03 6.54
C GLU A 162 -1.75 1.21 7.54
N SER A 163 -1.01 0.13 7.86
CA SER A 163 0.18 0.25 8.73
C SER A 163 1.33 1.03 8.10
N ILE A 164 1.30 1.22 6.78
CA ILE A 164 2.32 1.92 6.00
C ILE A 164 1.76 3.25 5.46
N ALA A 165 0.46 3.32 5.15
CA ALA A 165 -0.21 4.50 4.59
C ALA A 165 -0.09 5.75 5.47
N GLY A 166 -0.03 5.61 6.80
CA GLY A 166 0.19 6.75 7.70
C GLY A 166 1.62 7.33 7.69
N VAL A 167 2.60 6.70 7.04
CA VAL A 167 4.00 7.14 7.07
C VAL A 167 4.27 8.40 6.24
N PRO A 168 3.83 8.52 4.97
CA PRO A 168 4.13 9.65 4.10
C PRO A 168 3.74 11.01 4.69
N GLY A 169 2.51 11.14 5.21
CA GLY A 169 2.01 12.38 5.82
C GLY A 169 2.89 12.88 6.97
N PHE A 170 3.26 11.99 7.89
CA PHE A 170 4.15 12.33 9.01
C PHE A 170 5.57 12.69 8.57
N VAL A 171 6.14 11.97 7.60
CA VAL A 171 7.48 12.28 7.08
C VAL A 171 7.49 13.65 6.38
N ALA A 172 6.53 13.88 5.49
CA ALA A 172 6.39 15.13 4.75
C ALA A 172 6.13 16.31 5.70
N GLY A 173 5.18 16.17 6.62
CA GLY A 173 4.87 17.18 7.64
C GLY A 173 6.08 17.52 8.53
N THR A 174 6.83 16.51 8.97
CA THR A 174 8.05 16.71 9.78
C THR A 174 9.13 17.44 9.00
N LEU A 175 9.41 17.03 7.75
CA LEU A 175 10.42 17.68 6.92
C LEU A 175 10.07 19.13 6.60
N ARG A 176 8.79 19.42 6.33
CA ARG A 176 8.29 20.78 6.14
C ARG A 176 8.37 21.61 7.42
N HIS A 177 8.01 21.03 8.57
CA HIS A 177 8.15 21.66 9.88
C HIS A 177 9.60 22.07 10.15
N LEU A 178 10.55 21.14 10.00
CA LEU A 178 11.97 21.42 10.18
C LEU A 178 12.48 22.48 9.19
N LYS A 179 11.97 22.47 7.94
CA LYS A 179 12.30 23.51 6.95
C LYS A 179 11.77 24.88 7.37
N SER A 180 10.53 24.98 7.85
CA SER A 180 9.91 26.22 8.30
C SER A 180 10.70 26.84 9.45
N ILE A 181 11.04 26.07 10.49
CA ILE A 181 11.78 26.58 11.65
C ILE A 181 13.23 26.96 11.30
N ARG A 182 13.93 26.19 10.46
CA ARG A 182 15.33 26.51 10.10
C ARG A 182 15.45 27.65 9.10
N SER A 183 14.38 27.93 8.34
CA SER A 183 14.32 29.06 7.40
C SER A 183 13.62 30.29 7.98
N LEU A 184 13.02 30.18 9.17
CA LEU A 184 12.23 31.23 9.83
C LEU A 184 11.08 31.76 8.94
N ARG A 185 10.43 30.86 8.18
CA ARG A 185 9.33 31.19 7.26
C ARG A 185 8.05 30.48 7.65
N ARG A 186 6.90 31.08 7.30
CA ARG A 186 5.59 30.42 7.38
C ARG A 186 5.54 29.24 6.41
N ASP A 187 4.84 28.18 6.79
CA ASP A 187 4.62 26.99 5.95
C ASP A 187 3.38 27.11 5.06
N ASN A 188 2.49 28.06 5.36
CA ASN A 188 1.23 28.30 4.65
C ASN A 188 0.26 27.11 4.64
N GLY A 189 0.17 26.39 5.76
CA GLY A 189 -0.90 25.42 6.04
C GLY A 189 -0.67 24.00 5.53
N TRP A 190 0.51 23.66 5.00
CA TRP A 190 0.81 22.33 4.49
C TRP A 190 1.06 21.31 5.61
N ILE A 191 1.80 21.69 6.67
CA ILE A 191 2.17 20.78 7.77
C ILE A 191 0.93 20.17 8.41
N GLU A 192 -0.08 20.99 8.71
CA GLU A 192 -1.29 20.53 9.40
C GLU A 192 -2.05 19.49 8.57
N THR A 193 -2.29 19.76 7.28
CA THR A 193 -2.96 18.80 6.39
C THR A 193 -2.20 17.49 6.27
N LEU A 194 -0.87 17.52 6.20
CA LEU A 194 -0.05 16.31 6.07
C LEU A 194 -0.03 15.48 7.36
N LEU A 195 0.01 16.13 8.52
CA LEU A 195 -0.08 15.44 9.81
C LEU A 195 -1.50 14.89 10.06
N GLU A 196 -2.53 15.62 9.62
CA GLU A 196 -3.91 15.17 9.68
C GLU A 196 -4.16 13.94 8.81
N GLU A 197 -3.64 13.91 7.58
CA GLU A 197 -3.67 12.73 6.70
C GLU A 197 -3.03 11.52 7.39
N GLY A 198 -1.79 11.66 7.90
CA GLY A 198 -1.13 10.57 8.63
C GLY A 198 -1.88 10.13 9.90
N TYR A 199 -2.62 11.04 10.55
CA TYR A 199 -3.48 10.69 11.68
C TYR A 199 -4.72 9.91 11.23
N ASN A 200 -5.36 10.30 10.13
CA ASN A 200 -6.54 9.65 9.57
C ASN A 200 -6.22 8.20 9.14
N GLU A 201 -5.13 7.98 8.41
CA GLU A 201 -4.63 6.65 8.03
C GLU A 201 -4.39 5.75 9.26
N ARG A 202 -3.88 6.33 10.35
CA ARG A 202 -3.73 5.59 11.62
C ARG A 202 -5.08 5.21 12.22
N MET A 203 -6.12 6.02 12.06
CA MET A 203 -7.48 5.68 12.49
C MET A 203 -8.08 4.55 11.66
N HIS A 204 -7.74 4.44 10.37
CA HIS A 204 -8.08 3.28 9.54
C HIS A 204 -7.47 2.00 10.15
N LEU A 205 -6.15 2.01 10.38
CA LEU A 205 -5.44 0.88 10.98
C LEU A 205 -6.05 0.46 12.33
N LEU A 206 -6.24 1.41 13.24
CA LEU A 206 -6.76 1.11 14.58
C LEU A 206 -8.19 0.56 14.53
N THR A 207 -8.99 1.01 13.56
CA THR A 207 -10.32 0.47 13.29
C THR A 207 -10.25 -0.98 12.82
N PHE A 208 -9.41 -1.30 11.84
CA PHE A 208 -9.28 -2.70 11.36
C PHE A 208 -8.69 -3.64 12.41
N LEU A 209 -7.80 -3.13 13.27
CA LEU A 209 -7.24 -3.90 14.39
C LEU A 209 -8.31 -4.27 15.44
N LYS A 210 -9.47 -3.59 15.48
CA LYS A 210 -10.62 -4.01 16.31
C LYS A 210 -11.41 -5.16 15.71
N LEU A 211 -11.20 -5.47 14.44
CA LEU A 211 -11.87 -6.56 13.72
C LEU A 211 -10.97 -7.79 13.56
N HIS A 212 -9.65 -7.59 13.46
CA HIS A 212 -8.71 -8.69 13.30
C HIS A 212 -7.34 -8.38 13.88
N GLN A 213 -6.74 -9.38 14.51
CA GLN A 213 -5.40 -9.27 15.07
C GLN A 213 -4.36 -9.89 14.13
N PRO A 214 -3.33 -9.12 13.73
CA PRO A 214 -2.25 -9.65 12.92
C PRO A 214 -1.43 -10.65 13.74
N GLY A 215 -1.10 -11.79 13.13
CA GLY A 215 -0.18 -12.77 13.71
C GLY A 215 1.26 -12.25 13.78
N LEU A 216 2.13 -12.97 14.49
CA LEU A 216 3.53 -12.57 14.71
C LEU A 216 4.30 -12.31 13.40
N PHE A 217 4.11 -13.16 12.39
CA PHE A 217 4.75 -12.98 11.09
C PHE A 217 4.35 -11.67 10.41
N MET A 218 3.06 -11.34 10.42
CA MET A 218 2.56 -10.09 9.85
C MET A 218 3.11 -8.88 10.61
N ARG A 219 3.15 -8.95 11.95
CA ARG A 219 3.76 -7.90 12.79
C ARG A 219 5.23 -7.67 12.45
N LEU A 220 6.02 -8.74 12.28
CA LEU A 220 7.42 -8.65 11.86
C LEU A 220 7.56 -8.01 10.47
N MET A 221 6.69 -8.39 9.53
CA MET A 221 6.67 -7.80 8.19
C MET A 221 6.32 -6.32 8.21
N ILE A 222 5.38 -5.89 9.07
CA ILE A 222 5.05 -4.46 9.26
C ILE A 222 6.27 -3.69 9.76
N ILE A 223 6.98 -4.20 10.78
CA ILE A 223 8.21 -3.57 11.30
C ILE A 223 9.25 -3.43 10.18
N GLY A 224 9.50 -4.50 9.42
CA GLY A 224 10.45 -4.47 8.32
C GLY A 224 10.04 -3.51 7.21
N ALA A 225 8.76 -3.53 6.81
CA ALA A 225 8.22 -2.66 5.77
C ALA A 225 8.27 -1.18 6.18
N GLN A 226 7.89 -0.84 7.42
CA GLN A 226 8.02 0.51 7.94
C GLN A 226 9.49 0.96 7.99
N GLY A 227 10.40 0.10 8.46
CA GLY A 227 11.83 0.40 8.51
C GLY A 227 12.41 0.75 7.14
N VAL A 228 12.05 0.01 6.09
CA VAL A 228 12.51 0.29 4.72
C VAL A 228 11.78 1.49 4.12
N PHE A 229 10.45 1.51 4.17
CA PHE A 229 9.62 2.49 3.50
C PHE A 229 9.78 3.89 4.10
N TYR A 230 9.83 4.02 5.42
CA TYR A 230 10.07 5.30 6.09
C TYR A 230 11.36 5.96 5.60
N ASN A 231 12.47 5.21 5.61
CA ASN A 231 13.77 5.74 5.21
C ASN A 231 13.83 6.06 3.71
N ALA A 232 13.26 5.18 2.87
CA ALA A 232 13.19 5.41 1.43
C ALA A 232 12.35 6.63 1.07
N PHE A 233 11.17 6.79 1.70
CA PHE A 233 10.29 7.93 1.49
C PHE A 233 10.90 9.22 2.03
N PHE A 234 11.53 9.20 3.21
CA PHE A 234 12.27 10.33 3.78
C PHE A 234 13.34 10.86 2.82
N LEU A 235 14.21 9.99 2.31
CA LEU A 235 15.24 10.38 1.34
C LEU A 235 14.63 10.88 0.04
N SER A 236 13.57 10.22 -0.44
CA SER A 236 12.87 10.64 -1.66
C SER A 236 12.21 12.01 -1.52
N TYR A 237 11.65 12.33 -0.35
CA TYR A 237 11.00 13.61 -0.08
C TYR A 237 12.02 14.75 0.01
N LEU A 238 13.21 14.48 0.55
CA LEU A 238 14.32 15.45 0.51
C LEU A 238 14.75 15.77 -0.92
N LEU A 239 14.71 14.80 -1.84
CA LEU A 239 15.11 14.97 -3.24
C LEU A 239 14.00 15.58 -4.11
N SER A 240 12.76 15.13 -3.95
CA SER A 240 11.62 15.56 -4.77
C SER A 240 10.29 15.42 -4.03
N PRO A 241 9.87 16.44 -3.27
CA PRO A 241 8.55 16.49 -2.62
C PRO A 241 7.41 16.29 -3.61
N ARG A 242 7.51 16.91 -4.80
CA ARG A 242 6.55 16.79 -5.89
C ARG A 242 6.33 15.35 -6.33
N THR A 243 7.41 14.59 -6.52
CA THR A 243 7.32 13.17 -6.91
C THR A 243 6.69 12.34 -5.80
N CYS A 244 7.01 12.64 -4.54
CA CYS A 244 6.46 11.95 -3.38
C CYS A 244 4.94 12.17 -3.25
N HIS A 245 4.47 13.42 -3.35
CA HIS A 245 3.03 13.70 -3.37
C HIS A 245 2.35 13.01 -4.55
N ARG A 246 2.96 13.02 -5.73
CA ARG A 246 2.37 12.30 -6.87
C ARG A 246 2.32 10.78 -6.65
N PHE A 247 3.34 10.23 -6.00
CA PHE A 247 3.39 8.81 -5.63
C PHE A 247 2.27 8.45 -4.65
N VAL A 248 2.07 9.24 -3.59
CA VAL A 248 0.96 9.05 -2.64
C VAL A 248 -0.38 9.16 -3.37
N GLY A 249 -0.58 10.18 -4.20
CA GLY A 249 -1.81 10.32 -4.99
C GLY A 249 -2.14 9.09 -5.85
N TYR A 250 -1.14 8.38 -6.40
CA TYR A 250 -1.35 7.11 -7.09
C TYR A 250 -1.58 5.91 -6.15
N LEU A 251 -1.02 5.91 -4.93
CA LEU A 251 -1.37 4.90 -3.92
C LEU A 251 -2.86 5.01 -3.56
N GLU A 252 -3.35 6.23 -3.39
CA GLU A 252 -4.75 6.44 -3.01
C GLU A 252 -5.74 6.17 -4.13
N GLU A 253 -5.32 6.30 -5.40
CA GLU A 253 -6.09 5.74 -6.53
C GLU A 253 -6.30 4.22 -6.36
N GLU A 254 -5.25 3.49 -5.98
CA GLU A 254 -5.33 2.05 -5.75
C GLU A 254 -6.09 1.70 -4.47
N ALA A 255 -6.05 2.55 -3.44
CA ALA A 255 -6.85 2.40 -2.23
C ALA A 255 -8.35 2.55 -2.52
N VAL A 256 -8.75 3.57 -3.29
CA VAL A 256 -10.15 3.74 -3.74
C VAL A 256 -10.64 2.54 -4.55
N ILE A 257 -9.81 1.98 -5.43
CA ILE A 257 -10.12 0.72 -6.17
C ILE A 257 -10.31 -0.45 -5.19
N THR A 258 -9.38 -0.60 -4.24
CA THR A 258 -9.37 -1.68 -3.25
C THR A 258 -10.65 -1.66 -2.41
N TYR A 259 -11.02 -0.49 -1.85
CA TYR A 259 -12.23 -0.37 -1.03
C TYR A 259 -13.51 -0.48 -1.85
N THR A 260 -13.54 0.05 -3.07
CA THR A 260 -14.70 -0.14 -3.96
C THR A 260 -14.94 -1.62 -4.27
N ARG A 261 -13.88 -2.40 -4.50
CA ARG A 261 -14.00 -3.84 -4.70
C ARG A 261 -14.48 -4.56 -3.44
N ALA A 262 -13.94 -4.22 -2.27
CA ALA A 262 -14.36 -4.82 -1.01
C ALA A 262 -15.84 -4.56 -0.70
N ILE A 263 -16.32 -3.32 -0.88
CA ILE A 263 -17.73 -2.96 -0.75
C ILE A 263 -18.58 -3.76 -1.73
N SER A 264 -18.14 -3.89 -2.99
CA SER A 264 -18.85 -4.69 -3.99
C SER A 264 -18.92 -6.18 -3.65
N ASP A 265 -17.90 -6.75 -3.01
CA ASP A 265 -17.92 -8.14 -2.55
C ASP A 265 -18.90 -8.33 -1.38
N ILE A 266 -19.06 -7.33 -0.50
CA ILE A 266 -20.11 -7.32 0.54
C ILE A 266 -21.49 -7.25 -0.11
N ASP A 267 -21.70 -6.32 -1.05
CA ASP A 267 -22.98 -6.09 -1.72
C ASP A 267 -23.45 -7.30 -2.53
N ALA A 268 -22.51 -8.08 -3.05
CA ALA A 268 -22.78 -9.31 -3.77
C ALA A 268 -22.98 -10.54 -2.86
N GLY A 269 -22.99 -10.38 -1.53
CA GLY A 269 -23.16 -11.48 -0.57
C GLY A 269 -22.00 -12.48 -0.54
N LYS A 270 -20.81 -12.10 -1.02
CA LYS A 270 -19.63 -12.98 -1.05
C LYS A 270 -18.91 -13.07 0.29
N LEU A 271 -19.25 -12.18 1.22
CA LEU A 271 -18.60 -12.00 2.52
C LEU A 271 -19.64 -12.16 3.65
N PRO A 272 -20.19 -13.38 3.85
CA PRO A 272 -21.25 -13.64 4.82
C PRO A 272 -20.85 -13.26 6.26
N GLY A 273 -19.55 -13.29 6.58
CA GLY A 273 -19.04 -12.85 7.87
C GLY A 273 -19.16 -11.34 8.11
N PHE A 274 -19.31 -10.53 7.06
CA PHE A 274 -19.46 -9.08 7.16
C PHE A 274 -20.91 -8.59 7.10
N GLU A 275 -21.85 -9.36 6.54
CA GLU A 275 -23.25 -8.94 6.32
C GLU A 275 -23.93 -8.40 7.58
N ASN A 276 -23.73 -9.06 8.73
CA ASN A 276 -24.35 -8.69 10.00
C ASN A 276 -23.38 -8.01 10.98
N MET A 277 -22.17 -7.69 10.53
CA MET A 277 -21.12 -7.16 11.41
C MET A 277 -21.24 -5.64 11.53
N LYS A 278 -21.28 -5.17 12.77
CA LYS A 278 -21.32 -3.74 13.10
C LYS A 278 -19.93 -3.11 13.04
N ALA A 279 -19.87 -1.84 12.68
CA ALA A 279 -18.66 -1.04 12.75
C ALA A 279 -18.18 -0.99 14.22
N PRO A 280 -16.86 -1.10 14.48
CA PRO A 280 -16.30 -0.90 15.82
C PRO A 280 -16.63 0.49 16.38
N GLN A 281 -16.76 0.62 17.70
CA GLN A 281 -17.10 1.91 18.33
C GLN A 281 -16.10 3.02 18.00
N ILE A 282 -14.80 2.71 17.87
CA ILE A 282 -13.77 3.66 17.44
C ILE A 282 -14.09 4.31 16.08
N ALA A 283 -14.68 3.54 15.16
CA ALA A 283 -15.10 4.03 13.85
C ALA A 283 -16.30 4.95 13.99
N VAL A 284 -17.32 4.50 14.73
CA VAL A 284 -18.55 5.26 14.99
C VAL A 284 -18.21 6.63 15.60
N ASP A 285 -17.31 6.66 16.58
CA ASP A 285 -16.91 7.88 17.27
C ASP A 285 -16.03 8.80 16.42
N TYR A 286 -15.17 8.23 15.58
CA TYR A 286 -14.26 9.00 14.71
C TYR A 286 -15.01 9.64 13.54
N TRP A 287 -15.72 8.83 12.74
CA TRP A 287 -16.47 9.28 11.56
C TRP A 287 -17.87 9.83 11.87
N LYS A 288 -18.27 9.87 13.15
CA LYS A 288 -19.60 10.31 13.60
C LYS A 288 -20.73 9.54 12.88
N MET A 289 -20.55 8.23 12.78
CA MET A 289 -21.49 7.36 12.08
C MET A 289 -22.79 7.21 12.85
N ASN A 290 -23.87 6.83 12.16
CA ASN A 290 -25.13 6.48 12.80
C ASN A 290 -24.95 5.28 13.75
N PRO A 291 -25.66 5.25 14.90
CA PRO A 291 -25.63 4.11 15.81
C PRO A 291 -25.99 2.81 15.10
N GLY A 292 -25.16 1.78 15.28
CA GLY A 292 -25.39 0.48 14.65
C GLY A 292 -25.06 0.42 13.15
N ALA A 293 -24.27 1.37 12.63
CA ALA A 293 -23.70 1.28 11.29
C ALA A 293 -22.92 -0.03 11.07
N SER A 294 -22.94 -0.52 9.84
CA SER A 294 -22.30 -1.79 9.44
C SER A 294 -20.83 -1.59 9.08
N ILE A 295 -20.09 -2.69 8.93
CA ILE A 295 -18.75 -2.66 8.32
C ILE A 295 -18.80 -2.08 6.91
N ARG A 296 -19.86 -2.35 6.15
CA ARG A 296 -20.04 -1.79 4.81
C ARG A 296 -20.05 -0.27 4.85
N ASP A 297 -20.82 0.30 5.79
CA ASP A 297 -20.89 1.75 5.97
C ASP A 297 -19.54 2.33 6.37
N MET A 298 -18.82 1.65 7.28
CA MET A 298 -17.46 2.02 7.68
C MET A 298 -16.50 2.06 6.47
N LEU A 299 -16.57 1.08 5.56
CA LEU A 299 -15.74 1.07 4.36
C LEU A 299 -16.08 2.21 3.38
N LEU A 300 -17.32 2.72 3.38
CA LEU A 300 -17.69 3.89 2.58
C LEU A 300 -16.98 5.16 3.08
N TYR A 301 -16.88 5.32 4.40
CA TYR A 301 -16.12 6.44 5.01
C TYR A 301 -14.63 6.34 4.71
N ILE A 302 -14.03 5.16 4.91
CA ILE A 302 -12.60 4.95 4.61
C ILE A 302 -12.32 5.23 3.14
N ARG A 303 -13.13 4.70 2.22
CA ARG A 303 -13.00 4.99 0.78
C ARG A 303 -13.09 6.50 0.47
N ALA A 304 -13.90 7.24 1.23
CA ALA A 304 -14.03 8.69 1.08
C ALA A 304 -12.80 9.44 1.55
N ASP A 305 -12.18 9.00 2.63
CA ASP A 305 -10.90 9.53 3.09
C ASP A 305 -9.80 9.25 2.05
N GLU A 306 -9.72 8.04 1.49
CA GLU A 306 -8.75 7.74 0.41
C GLU A 306 -8.97 8.61 -0.83
N ALA A 307 -10.22 8.82 -1.21
CA ALA A 307 -10.55 9.67 -2.34
C ALA A 307 -10.15 11.13 -2.09
N LYS A 308 -10.21 11.57 -0.82
CA LYS A 308 -9.74 12.88 -0.37
C LYS A 308 -8.22 12.97 -0.38
N HIS A 309 -7.51 12.00 0.18
CA HIS A 309 -6.04 11.94 0.16
C HIS A 309 -5.50 11.92 -1.28
N ARG A 310 -6.16 11.17 -2.18
CA ARG A 310 -5.89 11.19 -3.63
C ARG A 310 -5.96 12.60 -4.20
N GLU A 311 -7.06 13.32 -3.96
CA GLU A 311 -7.23 14.69 -4.44
C GLU A 311 -6.16 15.62 -3.88
N VAL A 312 -5.93 15.58 -2.56
CA VAL A 312 -4.98 16.43 -1.86
C VAL A 312 -3.59 16.22 -2.43
N ASN A 313 -3.09 14.98 -2.43
CA ASN A 313 -1.73 14.69 -2.89
C ASN A 313 -1.52 14.95 -4.38
N HIS A 314 -2.49 14.67 -5.25
CA HIS A 314 -2.40 15.07 -6.67
C HIS A 314 -2.38 16.58 -6.85
N THR A 315 -3.06 17.33 -5.99
CA THR A 315 -3.09 18.80 -5.99
C THR A 315 -1.76 19.37 -5.49
N LEU A 316 -1.28 18.91 -4.33
CA LEU A 316 0.00 19.34 -3.74
C LEU A 316 1.18 19.05 -4.68
N ALA A 317 1.13 17.96 -5.45
CA ALA A 317 2.10 17.68 -6.50
C ALA A 317 2.11 18.68 -7.66
N ASN A 318 1.08 19.53 -7.81
CA ASN A 318 1.01 20.55 -8.87
C ASN A 318 1.50 21.93 -8.40
N LEU A 319 1.59 22.15 -7.09
CA LEU A 319 1.95 23.43 -6.48
C LEU A 319 3.48 23.58 -6.33
N ASP A 320 3.90 24.82 -6.13
CA ASP A 320 5.21 25.17 -5.58
C ASP A 320 5.12 25.18 -4.06
N GLY A 321 5.64 24.13 -3.43
CA GLY A 321 5.55 23.95 -1.98
C GLY A 321 6.27 25.02 -1.14
N ASP A 322 7.05 25.92 -1.74
CA ASP A 322 7.73 27.01 -1.01
C ASP A 322 7.01 28.35 -1.13
N MET A 323 6.22 28.53 -2.18
CA MET A 323 5.59 29.80 -2.53
C MET A 323 4.06 29.76 -2.40
N ASP A 324 3.45 28.63 -2.73
CA ASP A 324 2.00 28.51 -2.83
C ASP A 324 1.39 28.15 -1.47
N PRO A 325 0.29 28.81 -1.07
CA PRO A 325 -0.47 28.38 0.10
C PRO A 325 -1.12 27.02 -0.13
N ASN A 326 -1.39 26.30 0.96
CA ASN A 326 -2.19 25.09 0.89
C ASN A 326 -3.66 25.45 0.58
N PRO A 327 -4.20 25.09 -0.59
CA PRO A 327 -5.55 25.46 -0.98
C PRO A 327 -6.62 24.87 -0.07
N PHE A 328 -6.37 23.72 0.57
CA PHE A 328 -7.32 23.07 1.47
C PHE A 328 -7.45 23.74 2.84
N MET A 329 -6.56 24.69 3.14
CA MET A 329 -6.54 25.50 4.37
C MET A 329 -6.70 27.00 4.07
N THR A 330 -7.10 27.36 2.84
CA THR A 330 -7.27 28.74 2.40
C THR A 330 -8.75 29.11 2.35
N GLU A 331 -9.07 30.36 2.70
CA GLU A 331 -10.42 30.93 2.51
C GLU A 331 -10.55 31.47 1.09
N TYR A 332 -11.65 31.15 0.41
CA TYR A 332 -11.94 31.56 -0.97
C TYR A 332 -12.95 32.72 -0.98
N GLU A 333 -12.79 33.69 -1.90
CA GLU A 333 -13.62 34.90 -1.97
C GLU A 333 -15.09 34.58 -2.31
N ASP A 334 -15.30 33.55 -3.14
CA ASP A 334 -16.63 33.07 -3.52
C ASP A 334 -16.81 31.59 -3.17
N PRO A 335 -17.31 31.29 -1.96
CA PRO A 335 -17.56 29.91 -1.52
C PRO A 335 -18.60 29.15 -2.36
N SER A 336 -19.35 29.82 -3.23
CA SER A 336 -20.35 29.17 -4.08
C SER A 336 -19.75 28.43 -5.27
N LYS A 337 -18.54 28.82 -5.70
CA LYS A 337 -17.81 28.14 -6.77
C LYS A 337 -17.13 26.88 -6.24
N PRO A 338 -17.02 25.81 -7.04
CA PRO A 338 -16.26 24.63 -6.63
C PRO A 338 -14.81 24.99 -6.31
N HIS A 339 -14.38 24.70 -5.08
CA HIS A 339 -13.03 24.99 -4.60
C HIS A 339 -12.50 23.86 -3.70
N PRO A 340 -11.17 23.74 -3.56
CA PRO A 340 -10.54 22.86 -2.57
C PRO A 340 -11.05 23.16 -1.16
N SER A 341 -11.56 22.14 -0.47
CA SER A 341 -12.05 22.26 0.91
C SER A 341 -11.63 21.06 1.73
N LYS A 342 -11.82 21.06 3.05
CA LYS A 342 -11.48 19.89 3.89
C LYS A 342 -12.38 18.67 3.60
N GLY A 343 -13.65 18.90 3.27
CA GLY A 343 -14.60 17.84 2.95
C GLY A 343 -14.51 17.32 1.52
N ILE A 344 -15.55 16.59 1.13
CA ILE A 344 -15.67 15.92 -0.19
C ILE A 344 -16.77 16.52 -1.09
N ALA A 345 -17.32 17.69 -0.74
CA ALA A 345 -18.42 18.31 -1.48
C ALA A 345 -18.05 18.68 -2.93
N HIS A 346 -16.80 19.09 -3.14
CA HIS A 346 -16.25 19.49 -4.44
C HIS A 346 -15.05 18.61 -4.82
N LEU A 347 -15.11 17.32 -4.50
CA LEU A 347 -14.00 16.39 -4.70
C LEU A 347 -13.57 16.34 -6.18
N LYS A 348 -12.31 16.68 -6.45
CA LYS A 348 -11.72 16.58 -7.79
C LYS A 348 -10.84 15.35 -7.91
N ASN A 349 -11.38 14.30 -8.54
CA ASN A 349 -10.79 12.97 -8.55
C ASN A 349 -9.34 12.87 -9.08
N THR A 350 -8.91 13.80 -9.95
CA THR A 350 -7.53 13.84 -10.45
C THR A 350 -6.67 14.94 -9.82
N GLY A 351 -7.13 15.58 -8.75
CA GLY A 351 -6.54 16.77 -8.15
C GLY A 351 -6.74 18.05 -8.96
N TRP A 352 -6.63 19.18 -8.29
CA TRP A 352 -6.75 20.52 -8.85
C TRP A 352 -5.48 20.92 -9.60
N SER A 353 -5.64 21.65 -10.71
CA SER A 353 -4.50 22.34 -11.33
C SER A 353 -3.99 23.44 -10.41
N ARG A 354 -2.76 23.91 -10.63
CA ARG A 354 -2.20 25.02 -9.84
C ARG A 354 -3.06 26.29 -9.99
N ASP A 355 -3.50 26.60 -11.21
CA ASP A 355 -4.30 27.80 -11.48
C ASP A 355 -5.69 27.73 -10.84
N GLU A 356 -6.32 26.55 -10.82
CA GLU A 356 -7.61 26.36 -10.17
C GLU A 356 -7.48 26.42 -8.64
N ALA A 357 -6.45 25.76 -8.08
CA ALA A 357 -6.22 25.71 -6.64
C ALA A 357 -5.90 27.08 -6.03
N LEU A 358 -5.23 27.95 -6.80
CA LEU A 358 -4.82 29.29 -6.39
C LEU A 358 -5.73 30.40 -6.92
N SER A 359 -6.84 30.04 -7.56
CA SER A 359 -7.87 31.01 -7.91
C SER A 359 -8.44 31.63 -6.62
N LYS A 360 -8.67 32.95 -6.66
CA LYS A 360 -9.16 33.72 -5.52
C LYS A 360 -10.64 33.51 -5.28
#